data_AF-A0A4C2A5M5-F1
#
_entry.id   AF-A0A4C2A5M5-F1
#
_cell.length_a   1.000
_cell.length_b   1.000
_cell.length_c   1.000
_cell.angle_alpha   90.00
_cell.angle_beta   90.00
_cell.angle_gamma   90.00
#
_symmetry.space_group_name_H-M   'P 1'
#
loop_
_entity.id
_entity.type
_entity.pdbx_description
1 polymer ?
#
loop_
_entity_poly.entity_id
_entity_poly.type
_entity_poly.pdbx_seq_one_letter_code
_entity_poly.pdbx_strand_id
1 'polypeptide(L)'
;MDTQFYNGKNHSYEDYPITDVLQMIGRANRPIEDADAKCVLMCQASKKDFFKKFLNESLPIESHLDHRLHDHFNAEVVTKTIENKQDAVDYLTWTFLYRRLTQNPNYYNLQGVTHRHLSDHLSELVENTLSDLEQSKCISIEDDMDTLPLNLGMIAAYYYINYTTIGMFAFASGLTQRTLEIISSAAEYEDIVVRHHEEGILRTLSQRLPNKLTGPNDSAPKFNDPHIKTNLLLQAHLCRLQLGPELQGDTEIILGKAIRLIQACVDVLSSNGWLSPAVAAMELAQMLLIATALVPDRQLMVVQLEREDEITGPVIAPFFLSPGRHDYTLYFMSDSYLGCDQEYKFSIDVGDFQSESESDSD
;
A
#
# COMPACT_ATOMS: atom_id res chain seq x y z
N MET A 1 -23.13 -20.50 6.96
CA MET A 1 -23.25 -21.92 6.54
C MET A 1 -21.86 -22.30 6.12
N ASP A 2 -21.27 -23.30 6.78
CA ASP A 2 -19.81 -23.45 6.89
C ASP A 2 -19.13 -22.25 7.57
N THR A 3 -17.93 -22.46 8.11
CA THR A 3 -17.15 -21.46 8.87
C THR A 3 -15.72 -21.31 8.35
N GLN A 4 -15.51 -21.68 7.08
CA GLN A 4 -14.21 -21.69 6.43
C GLN A 4 -14.28 -20.94 5.11
N PHE A 5 -13.16 -20.34 4.73
CA PHE A 5 -12.94 -19.82 3.39
C PHE A 5 -11.66 -20.38 2.80
N TYR A 6 -11.58 -20.42 1.48
CA TYR A 6 -10.42 -20.93 0.78
C TYR A 6 -9.39 -19.83 0.60
N ASN A 7 -8.16 -20.05 1.10
CA ASN A 7 -7.02 -19.18 0.87
C ASN A 7 -6.18 -19.73 -0.29
N GLY A 8 -6.21 -19.05 -1.43
CA GLY A 8 -5.48 -19.45 -2.64
C GLY A 8 -3.95 -19.33 -2.53
N LYS A 9 -3.42 -18.54 -1.59
CA LYS A 9 -1.96 -18.43 -1.36
C LYS A 9 -1.38 -19.75 -0.85
N ASN A 10 -2.09 -20.38 0.10
CA ASN A 10 -1.64 -21.60 0.79
C ASN A 10 -2.32 -22.87 0.26
N HIS A 11 -3.29 -22.74 -0.64
CA HIS A 11 -4.16 -23.83 -1.12
C HIS A 11 -4.84 -24.60 0.03
N SER A 12 -5.26 -23.89 1.07
CA SER A 12 -5.88 -24.45 2.26
C SER A 12 -7.17 -23.71 2.63
N TYR A 13 -8.06 -24.41 3.32
CA TYR A 13 -9.21 -23.79 3.96
C TYR A 13 -8.79 -23.23 5.32
N GLU A 14 -9.04 -21.94 5.51
CA GLU A 14 -8.80 -21.22 6.75
C GLU A 14 -10.14 -20.93 7.43
N ASP A 15 -10.15 -20.99 8.76
CA ASP A 15 -11.35 -20.72 9.54
C ASP A 15 -11.62 -19.20 9.56
N TYR A 16 -12.89 -18.81 9.63
CA TYR A 16 -13.22 -17.40 9.85
C TYR A 16 -12.68 -16.91 11.19
N PRO A 17 -12.18 -15.66 11.23
CA PRO A 17 -11.92 -14.98 12.49
C PRO A 17 -13.17 -15.03 13.37
N ILE A 18 -12.98 -15.35 14.65
CA ILE A 18 -14.11 -15.45 15.60
C ILE A 18 -14.89 -14.13 15.71
N THR A 19 -14.22 -13.00 15.52
CA THR A 19 -14.84 -11.66 15.46
C THR A 19 -15.87 -11.56 14.34
N ASP A 20 -15.58 -12.12 13.17
CA ASP A 20 -16.49 -12.11 12.03
C ASP A 20 -17.68 -13.01 12.28
N VAL A 21 -17.46 -14.18 12.88
CA VAL A 21 -18.54 -15.09 13.28
C VAL A 21 -19.44 -14.43 14.33
N LEU A 22 -18.86 -13.76 15.34
CA LEU A 22 -19.63 -13.00 16.33
C LEU A 22 -20.42 -11.86 15.68
N GLN A 23 -19.83 -11.17 14.71
CA GLN A 23 -20.51 -10.11 13.97
C GLN A 23 -21.68 -10.67 13.13
N MET A 24 -21.50 -11.83 12.49
CA MET A 24 -22.58 -12.53 11.76
C MET A 24 -23.70 -12.95 12.70
N ILE A 25 -23.38 -13.48 13.89
CA ILE A 25 -24.37 -13.83 14.91
C ILE A 25 -25.09 -12.57 15.42
N GLY A 26 -24.37 -11.47 15.61
CA GLY A 26 -24.92 -10.20 16.05
C GLY A 26 -25.95 -9.58 15.10
N ARG A 27 -25.94 -9.97 13.81
CA ARG A 27 -26.98 -9.58 12.85
C ARG A 27 -28.33 -10.23 13.14
N ALA A 28 -28.36 -11.36 13.83
CA ALA A 28 -29.59 -11.98 14.31
C ALA A 28 -30.07 -11.28 15.60
N ASN A 29 -30.38 -10.00 15.52
CA ASN A 29 -30.89 -9.23 16.64
C ASN A 29 -31.79 -8.07 16.15
N ARG A 30 -33.08 -8.12 16.51
CA ARG A 30 -34.07 -7.05 16.24
C ARG A 30 -34.81 -6.71 17.53
N PRO A 31 -34.26 -5.83 18.38
CA PRO A 31 -34.66 -5.70 19.78
C PRO A 31 -36.07 -5.16 19.99
N ILE A 32 -36.67 -4.49 19.00
CA ILE A 32 -38.00 -3.87 19.11
C ILE A 32 -39.09 -4.75 18.50
N GLU A 33 -38.75 -5.60 17.52
CA GLU A 33 -39.71 -6.38 16.73
C GLU A 33 -39.86 -7.81 17.25
N ASP A 34 -38.74 -8.48 17.54
CA ASP A 34 -38.71 -9.91 17.84
C ASP A 34 -38.61 -10.15 19.35
N ALA A 35 -39.39 -11.10 19.86
CA ALA A 35 -39.32 -11.52 21.26
C ALA A 35 -38.12 -12.45 21.54
N ASP A 36 -37.68 -13.20 20.55
CA ASP A 36 -36.50 -14.08 20.60
C ASP A 36 -35.71 -13.99 19.29
N ALA A 37 -34.40 -14.23 19.37
CA ALA A 37 -33.54 -14.32 18.20
C ALA A 37 -32.82 -15.67 18.19
N LYS A 38 -32.72 -16.28 17.00
CA LYS A 38 -32.11 -17.60 16.80
C LYS A 38 -31.03 -17.50 15.75
N CYS A 39 -29.86 -18.05 16.06
CA CYS A 39 -28.78 -18.24 15.11
C CYS A 39 -28.41 -19.73 15.05
N VAL A 40 -28.23 -20.25 13.85
CA VAL A 40 -27.80 -21.64 13.62
C VAL A 40 -26.45 -21.62 12.93
N LEU A 41 -25.40 -21.97 13.68
CA LEU A 41 -24.04 -22.07 13.15
C LEU A 41 -23.77 -23.50 12.66
N MET A 42 -23.70 -23.66 11.34
CA MET A 42 -23.31 -24.92 10.70
C MET A 42 -21.80 -24.90 10.45
N CYS A 43 -21.04 -25.79 11.10
CA CYS A 43 -19.57 -25.88 10.99
C CYS A 43 -19.12 -27.35 10.94
N GLN A 44 -17.84 -27.57 10.60
CA GLN A 44 -17.23 -28.90 10.67
C GLN A 44 -17.26 -29.47 12.09
N ALA A 45 -17.47 -30.79 12.23
CA ALA A 45 -17.59 -31.45 13.53
C ALA A 45 -16.39 -31.20 14.47
N SER A 46 -15.18 -31.09 13.92
CA SER A 46 -13.94 -30.77 14.64
C SER A 46 -13.94 -29.39 15.31
N LYS A 47 -14.71 -28.43 14.77
CA LYS A 47 -14.75 -27.03 15.24
C LYS A 47 -15.95 -26.73 16.14
N LYS A 48 -16.87 -27.71 16.28
CA LYS A 48 -18.08 -27.55 17.10
C LYS A 48 -17.76 -27.15 18.54
N ASP A 49 -16.81 -27.85 19.18
CA ASP A 49 -16.48 -27.60 20.59
C ASP A 49 -15.75 -26.26 20.77
N PHE A 50 -14.93 -25.86 19.78
CA PHE A 50 -14.31 -24.54 19.73
C PHE A 50 -15.36 -23.43 19.75
N PHE A 51 -16.29 -23.43 18.79
CA PHE A 51 -17.34 -22.40 18.74
C PHE A 51 -18.28 -22.47 19.95
N LYS A 52 -18.62 -23.67 20.43
CA LYS A 52 -19.46 -23.82 21.62
C LYS A 52 -18.82 -23.17 22.85
N LYS A 53 -17.50 -23.27 23.01
CA LYS A 53 -16.79 -22.62 24.12
C LYS A 53 -16.81 -21.10 23.97
N PHE A 54 -16.35 -20.57 22.84
CA PHE A 54 -16.17 -19.12 22.63
C PHE A 54 -17.46 -18.33 22.40
N LEU A 55 -18.59 -18.99 22.14
CA LEU A 55 -19.90 -18.33 22.11
C LEU A 55 -20.53 -18.20 23.51
N ASN A 56 -20.15 -19.06 24.46
CA ASN A 56 -20.67 -19.03 25.83
C ASN A 56 -19.72 -18.32 26.80
N GLU A 57 -18.42 -18.35 26.52
CA GLU A 57 -17.37 -17.70 27.30
C GLU A 57 -16.81 -16.48 26.54
N SER A 58 -16.36 -15.46 27.28
CA SER A 58 -15.69 -14.31 26.67
C SER A 58 -14.35 -14.71 26.02
N LEU A 59 -14.06 -14.18 24.83
CA LEU A 59 -12.80 -14.42 24.14
C LEU A 59 -11.62 -13.75 24.87
N PRO A 60 -10.52 -14.49 25.16
CA PRO A 60 -9.28 -13.86 25.60
C PRO A 60 -8.66 -13.07 24.44
N ILE A 61 -8.40 -11.78 24.66
CA ILE A 61 -7.77 -10.90 23.68
C ILE A 61 -6.29 -10.80 24.00
N GLU A 62 -5.45 -11.14 23.03
CA GLU A 62 -3.99 -11.05 23.09
C GLU A 62 -3.49 -9.97 22.13
N SER A 63 -2.32 -9.39 22.44
CA SER A 63 -1.62 -8.47 21.54
C SER A 63 -0.82 -9.21 20.47
N HIS A 64 -0.77 -8.67 19.24
CA HIS A 64 0.11 -9.08 18.14
C HIS A 64 1.07 -7.95 17.70
N LEU A 65 1.28 -6.96 18.57
CA LEU A 65 2.13 -5.80 18.29
C LEU A 65 3.59 -6.19 18.05
N ASP A 66 4.05 -7.28 18.66
CA ASP A 66 5.38 -7.85 18.51
C ASP A 66 5.73 -8.20 17.05
N HIS A 67 4.75 -8.58 16.23
CA HIS A 67 4.97 -8.88 14.81
C HIS A 67 4.97 -7.66 13.88
N ARG A 68 4.51 -6.49 14.34
CA ARG A 68 4.35 -5.27 13.54
C ARG A 68 5.06 -4.08 14.15
N LEU A 69 6.04 -4.32 15.01
CA LEU A 69 6.66 -3.29 15.83
C LEU A 69 7.51 -2.31 15.00
N HIS A 70 8.16 -2.78 13.94
CA HIS A 70 9.07 -2.00 13.10
C HIS A 70 8.44 -0.71 12.56
N ASP A 71 7.22 -0.78 12.02
CA ASP A 71 6.54 0.38 11.43
C ASP A 71 6.19 1.43 12.49
N HIS A 72 5.78 0.98 13.69
CA HIS A 72 5.48 1.87 14.81
C HIS A 72 6.74 2.52 15.37
N PHE A 73 7.81 1.74 15.58
CA PHE A 73 9.08 2.27 16.06
C PHE A 73 9.68 3.28 15.09
N ASN A 74 9.66 2.97 13.79
CA ASN A 74 10.11 3.91 12.77
C ASN A 74 9.31 5.23 12.83
N ALA A 75 7.99 5.16 12.95
CA ALA A 75 7.15 6.36 13.08
C ALA A 75 7.49 7.17 14.35
N GLU A 76 7.73 6.51 15.48
CA GLU A 76 8.02 7.18 16.76
C GLU A 76 9.45 7.75 16.85
N VAL A 77 10.41 7.16 16.12
CA VAL A 77 11.75 7.75 15.94
C VAL A 77 11.66 9.01 15.07
N VAL A 78 10.83 8.99 14.02
CA VAL A 78 10.61 10.17 13.16
C VAL A 78 9.90 11.31 13.91
N THR A 79 8.96 11.02 14.79
CA THR A 79 8.29 12.03 15.65
C THR A 79 9.16 12.47 16.83
N LYS A 80 10.31 11.83 17.05
CA LYS A 80 11.20 12.03 18.21
C LYS A 80 10.56 11.71 19.56
N THR A 81 9.59 10.79 19.56
CA THR A 81 9.09 10.20 20.81
C THR A 81 10.10 9.17 21.34
N ILE A 82 10.79 8.46 20.43
CA ILE A 82 11.89 7.56 20.73
C ILE A 82 13.19 8.22 20.25
N GLU A 83 13.98 8.77 21.17
CA GLU A 83 15.29 9.36 20.84
C GLU A 83 16.44 8.39 21.15
N ASN A 84 16.21 7.39 22.01
CA ASN A 84 17.21 6.40 22.40
C ASN A 84 16.58 5.02 22.68
N LYS A 85 17.42 3.98 22.81
CA LYS A 85 16.99 2.60 23.12
C LYS A 85 16.19 2.48 24.43
N GLN A 86 16.44 3.33 25.43
CA GLN A 86 15.70 3.32 26.70
C GLN A 86 14.26 3.86 26.50
N ASP A 87 14.10 4.93 25.71
CA ASP A 87 12.78 5.47 25.35
C ASP A 87 11.94 4.44 24.59
N ALA A 88 12.57 3.59 23.76
CA ALA A 88 11.89 2.51 23.06
C ALA A 88 11.36 1.44 24.03
N VAL A 89 12.13 1.08 25.06
CA VAL A 89 11.66 0.19 26.14
C VAL A 89 10.51 0.86 26.90
N ASP A 90 10.65 2.14 27.24
CA ASP A 90 9.63 2.89 27.95
C ASP A 90 8.34 2.99 27.13
N TYR A 91 8.43 3.25 25.81
CA TYR A 91 7.30 3.25 24.87
C TYR A 91 6.54 1.91 24.92
N LEU A 92 7.25 0.78 24.91
CA LEU A 92 6.62 -0.53 25.01
C LEU A 92 5.84 -0.72 26.31
N THR A 93 6.26 -0.10 27.43
CA THR A 93 5.53 -0.23 28.71
C THR A 93 4.12 0.36 28.65
N TRP A 94 3.84 1.30 27.73
CA TRP A 94 2.53 1.90 27.52
C TRP A 94 1.58 1.03 26.70
N THR A 95 2.08 -0.04 26.09
CA THR A 95 1.30 -0.84 25.15
C THR A 95 0.43 -1.90 25.84
N PHE A 96 -0.59 -2.38 25.10
CA PHE A 96 -1.37 -3.54 25.55
C PHE A 96 -0.51 -4.82 25.62
N LEU A 97 0.52 -4.93 24.77
CA LEU A 97 1.49 -6.03 24.79
C LEU A 97 2.11 -6.17 26.19
N TYR A 98 2.67 -5.10 26.74
CA TYR A 98 3.32 -5.13 28.07
C TYR A 98 2.40 -5.65 29.18
N ARG A 99 1.12 -5.24 29.15
CA ARG A 99 0.11 -5.72 30.10
C ARG A 99 -0.15 -7.23 29.95
N ARG A 100 -0.10 -7.77 28.73
CA ARG A 100 -0.35 -9.19 28.44
C ARG A 100 0.86 -10.10 28.66
N LEU A 101 2.09 -9.60 28.54
CA LEU A 101 3.32 -10.37 28.79
C LEU A 101 3.31 -11.09 30.15
N THR A 102 2.83 -10.41 31.20
CA THR A 102 2.73 -11.00 32.57
C THR A 102 1.59 -11.99 32.73
N GLN A 103 0.52 -11.87 31.93
CA GLN A 103 -0.70 -12.66 32.08
C GLN A 103 -0.61 -13.98 31.30
N ASN A 104 0.05 -13.99 30.16
CA ASN A 104 0.20 -15.17 29.31
C ASN A 104 1.60 -15.23 28.67
N PRO A 105 2.67 -15.46 29.46
CA PRO A 105 4.06 -15.42 28.98
C PRO A 105 4.34 -16.44 27.87
N ASN A 106 3.73 -17.63 27.94
CA ASN A 106 3.93 -18.69 26.96
C ASN A 106 3.46 -18.31 25.55
N TYR A 107 2.44 -17.45 25.44
CA TYR A 107 1.95 -16.97 24.14
C TYR A 107 3.01 -16.14 23.41
N TYR A 108 3.79 -15.38 24.18
CA TYR A 108 4.85 -14.50 23.70
C TYR A 108 6.24 -15.16 23.73
N ASN A 109 6.31 -16.47 23.95
CA ASN A 109 7.56 -17.22 24.11
C ASN A 109 8.46 -16.75 25.29
N LEU A 110 7.89 -16.15 26.33
CA LEU A 110 8.63 -15.82 27.55
C LEU A 110 8.79 -17.06 28.45
N GLN A 111 10.01 -17.24 28.97
CA GLN A 111 10.34 -18.35 29.88
C GLN A 111 9.89 -18.12 31.33
N GLY A 112 9.52 -16.88 31.69
CA GLY A 112 9.11 -16.53 33.04
C GLY A 112 8.53 -15.13 33.14
N VAL A 113 7.95 -14.82 34.30
CA VAL A 113 7.26 -13.54 34.59
C VAL A 113 8.01 -12.65 35.59
N THR A 114 9.25 -13.01 35.94
CA THR A 114 10.03 -12.14 36.83
C THR A 114 10.42 -10.86 36.09
N HIS A 115 10.67 -9.79 36.84
CA HIS A 115 11.09 -8.51 36.26
C HIS A 115 12.32 -8.64 35.35
N ARG A 116 13.22 -9.59 35.65
CA ARG A 116 14.38 -9.89 34.81
C ARG A 116 13.97 -10.48 33.46
N HIS A 117 13.12 -11.52 33.44
CA HIS A 117 12.69 -12.13 32.17
C HIS A 117 11.92 -11.14 31.28
N LEU A 118 11.08 -10.28 31.87
CA LEU A 118 10.38 -9.24 31.11
C LEU A 118 11.34 -8.20 30.56
N SER A 119 12.27 -7.71 31.37
CA SER A 119 13.26 -6.73 30.93
C SER A 119 14.13 -7.31 29.81
N ASP A 120 14.65 -8.52 29.99
CA ASP A 120 15.50 -9.20 29.00
C ASP A 120 14.73 -9.37 27.67
N HIS A 121 13.46 -9.80 27.72
CA HIS A 121 12.63 -9.96 26.52
C HIS A 121 12.31 -8.62 25.82
N LEU A 122 11.98 -7.56 26.58
CA LEU A 122 11.73 -6.24 25.99
C LEU A 122 12.99 -5.66 25.37
N SER A 123 14.13 -5.78 26.05
CA SER A 123 15.42 -5.33 25.52
C SER A 123 15.79 -6.09 24.24
N GLU A 124 15.61 -7.42 24.20
CA GLU A 124 15.82 -8.21 22.99
C GLU A 124 14.89 -7.79 21.84
N LEU A 125 13.61 -7.54 22.13
CA LEU A 125 12.63 -7.09 21.14
C LEU A 125 13.00 -5.72 20.55
N VAL A 126 13.40 -4.77 21.40
CA VAL A 126 13.86 -3.44 20.98
C VAL A 126 15.14 -3.54 20.14
N GLU A 127 16.13 -4.31 20.60
CA GLU A 127 17.40 -4.45 19.90
C GLU A 127 17.21 -5.06 18.51
N ASN A 128 16.44 -6.15 18.41
CA ASN A 128 16.17 -6.80 17.13
C ASN A 128 15.43 -5.86 16.16
N THR A 129 14.42 -5.13 16.64
CA THR A 129 13.62 -4.25 15.78
C THR A 129 14.38 -3.00 15.33
N LEU A 130 15.16 -2.37 16.20
CA LEU A 130 16.00 -1.24 15.82
C LEU A 130 17.14 -1.69 14.89
N SER A 131 17.74 -2.86 15.12
CA SER A 131 18.77 -3.42 14.24
C SER A 131 18.22 -3.71 12.83
N ASP A 132 17.02 -4.29 12.71
CA ASP A 132 16.36 -4.51 11.41
C ASP A 132 16.03 -3.20 10.68
N LEU A 133 15.60 -2.17 11.42
CA LEU A 133 15.33 -0.83 10.87
C LEU A 133 16.61 -0.13 10.41
N GLU A 134 17.71 -0.29 11.15
CA GLU A 134 19.03 0.21 10.76
C GLU A 134 19.55 -0.50 9.52
N GLN A 135 19.41 -1.83 9.45
CA GLN A 135 19.77 -2.62 8.27
C GLN A 135 18.98 -2.18 7.02
N SER A 136 17.72 -1.78 7.22
CA SER A 136 16.84 -1.25 6.17
C SER A 136 17.13 0.23 5.84
N LYS A 137 18.10 0.86 6.52
CA LYS A 137 18.47 2.28 6.40
C LYS A 137 17.30 3.25 6.68
N CYS A 138 16.35 2.84 7.52
CA CYS A 138 15.25 3.69 7.97
C CYS A 138 15.68 4.60 9.13
N ILE A 139 16.56 4.09 10.00
CA ILE A 139 17.13 4.82 11.14
C ILE A 139 18.66 4.64 11.15
N SER A 140 19.35 5.48 11.91
CA SER A 140 20.76 5.31 12.27
C SER A 140 20.92 5.29 13.79
N ILE A 141 21.78 4.41 14.30
CA ILE A 141 22.07 4.31 15.73
C ILE A 141 23.45 4.94 15.99
N GLU A 142 23.49 6.00 16.79
CA GLU A 142 24.71 6.68 17.22
C GLU A 142 25.07 6.24 18.66
N ASP A 143 26.37 6.11 18.94
CA ASP A 143 26.92 5.73 20.25
C ASP A 143 26.30 4.45 20.87
N ASP A 144 25.78 3.55 20.03
CA ASP A 144 25.06 2.31 20.39
C ASP A 144 23.80 2.53 21.24
N MET A 145 23.30 3.76 21.33
CA MET A 145 22.20 4.14 22.22
C MET A 145 21.19 5.09 21.57
N ASP A 146 21.65 6.13 20.88
CA ASP A 146 20.80 7.19 20.36
C ASP A 146 20.29 6.84 18.95
N THR A 147 19.01 7.10 18.68
CA THR A 147 18.36 6.76 17.41
C THR A 147 18.00 8.03 16.64
N LEU A 148 18.44 8.12 15.39
CA LEU A 148 18.09 9.22 14.49
C LEU A 148 17.34 8.72 13.25
N PRO A 149 16.29 9.44 12.81
CA PRO A 149 15.57 9.06 11.59
C PRO A 149 16.38 9.40 10.34
N LEU A 150 16.38 8.48 9.36
CA LEU A 150 16.95 8.70 8.03
C LEU A 150 15.86 9.02 7.00
N ASN A 151 16.27 9.43 5.79
CA ASN A 151 15.35 9.78 4.70
C ASN A 151 14.32 8.68 4.39
N LEU A 152 14.74 7.42 4.34
CA LEU A 152 13.82 6.30 4.08
C LEU A 152 12.80 6.11 5.21
N GLY A 153 13.23 6.26 6.47
CA GLY A 153 12.34 6.18 7.63
C GLY A 153 11.32 7.32 7.64
N MET A 154 11.74 8.53 7.29
CA MET A 154 10.86 9.69 7.15
C MET A 154 9.79 9.47 6.06
N ILE A 155 10.18 8.95 4.89
CA ILE A 155 9.23 8.64 3.80
C ILE A 155 8.25 7.54 4.22
N ALA A 156 8.74 6.47 4.85
CA ALA A 156 7.90 5.37 5.34
C ALA A 156 6.83 5.86 6.33
N ALA A 157 7.24 6.68 7.30
CA ALA A 157 6.35 7.24 8.31
C ALA A 157 5.34 8.24 7.71
N TYR A 158 5.77 9.09 6.76
CA TYR A 158 4.92 10.11 6.15
C TYR A 158 3.78 9.51 5.33
N TYR A 159 4.05 8.48 4.51
CA TYR A 159 3.04 7.85 3.65
C TYR A 159 2.35 6.65 4.27
N TYR A 160 2.72 6.27 5.50
CA TYR A 160 2.21 5.09 6.21
C TYR A 160 2.40 3.80 5.39
N ILE A 161 3.66 3.56 5.03
CA ILE A 161 4.13 2.43 4.21
C ILE A 161 5.03 1.55 5.06
N ASN A 162 4.98 0.25 4.81
CA ASN A 162 5.78 -0.72 5.53
C ASN A 162 7.29 -0.51 5.24
N TYR A 163 8.12 -0.61 6.27
CA TYR A 163 9.57 -0.37 6.14
C TYR A 163 10.24 -1.28 5.09
N THR A 164 9.78 -2.53 4.94
CA THR A 164 10.30 -3.47 3.93
C THR A 164 10.01 -3.01 2.51
N THR A 165 8.83 -2.43 2.25
CA THR A 165 8.45 -1.87 0.95
C THR A 165 9.37 -0.72 0.55
N ILE A 166 9.66 0.21 1.47
CA ILE A 166 10.58 1.33 1.20
C ILE A 166 12.00 0.82 0.99
N GLY A 167 12.44 -0.18 1.77
CA GLY A 167 13.71 -0.85 1.54
C GLY A 167 13.82 -1.40 0.11
N MET A 168 12.78 -2.06 -0.39
CA MET A 168 12.74 -2.53 -1.78
C MET A 168 12.80 -1.39 -2.81
N PHE A 169 12.13 -0.26 -2.56
CA PHE A 169 12.16 0.90 -3.44
C PHE A 169 13.56 1.54 -3.52
N ALA A 170 14.35 1.48 -2.45
CA ALA A 170 15.71 2.02 -2.45
C ALA A 170 16.67 1.25 -3.37
N PHE A 171 16.44 -0.05 -3.60
CA PHE A 171 17.27 -0.90 -4.47
C PHE A 171 16.73 -1.00 -5.91
N ALA A 172 15.54 -0.47 -6.17
CA ALA A 172 14.87 -0.49 -7.45
C ALA A 172 15.55 0.45 -8.47
N SER A 173 16.57 -0.05 -9.17
CA SER A 173 17.18 0.63 -10.31
C SER A 173 16.59 0.13 -11.64
N GLY A 174 15.79 0.96 -12.31
CA GLY A 174 15.38 0.68 -13.68
C GLY A 174 14.10 1.36 -14.17
N LEU A 175 13.97 1.40 -15.50
CA LEU A 175 12.94 2.04 -16.32
C LEU A 175 11.48 1.83 -15.87
N THR A 176 10.60 2.73 -16.32
CA THR A 176 9.10 2.73 -16.24
C THR A 176 8.43 1.36 -16.11
N GLN A 177 8.85 0.37 -16.90
CA GLN A 177 8.25 -0.97 -16.88
C GLN A 177 8.54 -1.76 -15.60
N ARG A 178 9.74 -1.61 -15.03
CA ARG A 178 10.08 -2.19 -13.73
C ARG A 178 9.35 -1.49 -12.60
N THR A 179 9.02 -0.20 -12.74
CA THR A 179 8.31 0.57 -11.69
C THR A 179 6.98 -0.08 -11.31
N LEU A 180 6.23 -0.58 -12.28
CA LEU A 180 4.97 -1.29 -12.00
C LEU A 180 5.19 -2.61 -11.25
N GLU A 181 6.22 -3.37 -11.64
CA GLU A 181 6.59 -4.62 -10.96
C GLU A 181 7.01 -4.37 -9.51
N ILE A 182 7.81 -3.32 -9.30
CA ILE A 182 8.26 -2.89 -7.97
C ILE A 182 7.07 -2.50 -7.08
N ILE A 183 6.15 -1.67 -7.59
CA ILE A 183 4.94 -1.28 -6.85
C ILE A 183 4.07 -2.50 -6.55
N SER A 184 3.88 -3.41 -7.51
CA SER A 184 3.07 -4.62 -7.30
C SER A 184 3.68 -5.59 -6.28
N SER A 185 5.00 -5.52 -6.08
CA SER A 185 5.74 -6.33 -5.10
C SER A 185 5.72 -5.75 -3.68
N ALA A 186 5.02 -4.62 -3.45
CA ALA A 186 4.91 -4.00 -2.15
C ALA A 186 4.20 -4.92 -1.12
N ALA A 187 4.67 -4.90 0.13
CA ALA A 187 4.14 -5.73 1.22
C ALA A 187 2.66 -5.43 1.54
N GLU A 188 2.20 -4.23 1.22
CA GLU A 188 0.81 -3.78 1.37
C GLU A 188 -0.19 -4.58 0.52
N TYR A 189 0.31 -5.28 -0.50
CA TYR A 189 -0.48 -6.13 -1.38
C TYR A 189 -0.43 -7.61 -1.00
N GLU A 190 0.30 -7.98 0.06
CA GLU A 190 0.34 -9.37 0.53
C GLU A 190 -1.03 -9.88 1.00
N ASP A 191 -1.88 -8.97 1.49
CA ASP A 191 -3.24 -9.26 1.97
C ASP A 191 -4.27 -9.45 0.84
N ILE A 192 -3.87 -9.28 -0.43
CA ILE A 192 -4.79 -9.47 -1.56
C ILE A 192 -5.16 -10.95 -1.67
N VAL A 193 -6.45 -11.25 -1.49
CA VAL A 193 -6.94 -12.63 -1.47
C VAL A 193 -6.96 -13.22 -2.88
N VAL A 194 -6.35 -14.40 -3.04
CA VAL A 194 -6.51 -15.22 -4.26
C VAL A 194 -7.64 -16.24 -4.02
N ARG A 195 -8.70 -16.17 -4.82
CA ARG A 195 -9.88 -17.03 -4.67
C ARG A 195 -9.73 -18.36 -5.40
N HIS A 196 -10.64 -19.29 -5.13
CA HIS A 196 -10.66 -20.59 -5.79
C HIS A 196 -10.91 -20.45 -7.30
N HIS A 197 -10.21 -21.23 -8.12
CA HIS A 197 -10.26 -21.18 -9.59
C HIS A 197 -9.84 -19.85 -10.24
N GLU A 198 -9.29 -18.90 -9.49
CA GLU A 198 -8.88 -17.62 -10.05
C GLU A 198 -7.64 -17.72 -10.96
N GLU A 199 -6.78 -18.73 -10.73
CA GLU A 199 -5.55 -18.95 -11.50
C GLU A 199 -5.78 -19.07 -13.01
N GLY A 200 -6.86 -19.75 -13.43
CA GLY A 200 -7.19 -19.91 -14.85
C GLY A 200 -7.62 -18.60 -15.50
N ILE A 201 -8.32 -17.75 -14.73
CA ILE A 201 -8.77 -16.43 -15.16
C ILE A 201 -7.56 -15.50 -15.29
N LEU A 202 -6.69 -15.47 -14.28
CA LEU A 202 -5.47 -14.66 -14.27
C LEU A 202 -4.51 -15.07 -15.40
N ARG A 203 -4.40 -16.37 -15.70
CA ARG A 203 -3.60 -16.87 -16.84
C ARG A 203 -4.16 -16.43 -18.19
N THR A 204 -5.49 -16.41 -18.34
CA THR A 204 -6.14 -15.94 -19.57
C THR A 204 -5.96 -14.44 -19.73
N LEU A 205 -6.05 -13.71 -18.62
CA LEU A 205 -5.85 -12.27 -18.56
C LEU A 205 -4.40 -11.89 -18.88
N SER A 206 -3.40 -12.62 -18.37
CA SER A 206 -1.98 -12.36 -18.65
C SER A 206 -1.62 -12.51 -20.13
N GLN A 207 -2.34 -13.33 -20.89
CA GLN A 207 -2.13 -13.48 -22.35
C GLN A 207 -2.64 -12.26 -23.14
N ARG A 208 -3.57 -11.49 -22.59
CA ARG A 208 -4.17 -10.31 -23.24
C ARG A 208 -3.44 -9.01 -22.92
N LEU A 209 -2.55 -9.03 -21.93
CA LEU A 209 -1.83 -7.86 -21.47
C LEU A 209 -0.51 -7.66 -22.22
N PRO A 210 -0.06 -6.41 -22.40
CA PRO A 210 1.16 -6.10 -23.15
C PRO A 210 2.43 -6.59 -22.47
N ASN A 211 2.49 -6.60 -21.13
CA ASN A 211 3.70 -6.99 -20.40
C ASN A 211 3.59 -8.43 -19.91
N LYS A 212 4.53 -9.27 -20.36
CA LYS A 212 4.63 -10.65 -19.86
C LYS A 212 5.32 -10.64 -18.51
N LEU A 213 4.62 -11.13 -17.49
CA LEU A 213 5.18 -11.26 -16.15
C LEU A 213 6.18 -12.41 -16.10
N THR A 214 7.34 -12.12 -15.54
CA THR A 214 8.31 -13.13 -15.13
C THR A 214 8.20 -13.32 -13.63
N GLY A 215 8.15 -14.58 -13.18
CA GLY A 215 8.25 -14.90 -11.76
C GLY A 215 9.66 -14.59 -11.22
N PRO A 216 9.84 -14.59 -9.89
CA PRO A 216 11.17 -14.43 -9.30
C PRO A 216 12.17 -15.42 -9.93
N ASN A 217 13.33 -14.92 -10.34
CA ASN A 217 14.42 -15.65 -11.03
C ASN A 217 14.09 -16.18 -12.46
N ASP A 218 13.38 -15.40 -13.29
CA ASP A 218 13.01 -15.77 -14.67
C ASP A 218 12.15 -17.05 -14.77
N SER A 219 11.51 -17.43 -13.66
CA SER A 219 10.61 -18.59 -13.61
C SER A 219 9.21 -18.24 -14.12
N ALA A 220 8.42 -19.26 -14.46
CA ALA A 220 7.04 -19.04 -14.89
C ALA A 220 6.23 -18.34 -13.77
N PRO A 221 5.40 -17.34 -14.09
CA PRO A 221 4.63 -16.61 -13.09
C PRO A 221 3.69 -17.56 -12.34
N LYS A 222 3.76 -17.54 -11.02
CA LYS A 222 2.86 -18.30 -10.16
C LYS A 222 1.59 -17.48 -9.94
N PHE A 223 0.49 -17.91 -10.54
CA PHE A 223 -0.80 -17.20 -10.45
C PHE A 223 -1.49 -17.32 -9.08
N ASN A 224 -0.86 -18.01 -8.12
CA ASN A 224 -1.29 -18.04 -6.72
C ASN A 224 -0.64 -16.93 -5.86
N ASP A 225 0.30 -16.18 -6.44
CA ASP A 225 1.00 -15.09 -5.76
C ASP A 225 0.16 -13.79 -5.81
N PRO A 226 -0.15 -13.17 -4.65
CA PRO A 226 -0.88 -11.90 -4.60
C PRO A 226 -0.17 -10.76 -5.33
N HIS A 227 1.17 -10.75 -5.39
CA HIS A 227 1.93 -9.70 -6.08
C HIS A 227 1.74 -9.78 -7.60
N ILE A 228 1.74 -11.00 -8.15
CA ILE A 228 1.47 -11.26 -9.57
C ILE A 228 0.04 -10.86 -9.91
N LYS A 229 -0.94 -11.25 -9.07
CA LYS A 229 -2.33 -10.82 -9.24
C LYS A 229 -2.45 -9.29 -9.25
N THR A 230 -1.78 -8.61 -8.32
CA THR A 230 -1.79 -7.15 -8.23
C THR A 230 -1.22 -6.50 -9.49
N ASN A 231 -0.11 -7.01 -10.01
CA ASN A 231 0.49 -6.51 -11.24
C ASN A 231 -0.46 -6.65 -12.44
N LEU A 232 -1.06 -7.83 -12.60
CA LEU A 232 -2.05 -8.09 -13.65
C LEU A 232 -3.25 -7.14 -13.58
N LEU A 233 -3.78 -6.90 -12.38
CA LEU A 233 -4.93 -6.03 -12.16
C LEU A 233 -4.59 -4.55 -12.43
N LEU A 234 -3.39 -4.09 -12.03
CA LEU A 234 -2.93 -2.75 -12.36
C LEU A 234 -2.76 -2.56 -13.87
N GLN A 235 -2.16 -3.54 -14.57
CA GLN A 235 -2.05 -3.49 -16.03
C GLN A 235 -3.41 -3.51 -16.71
N ALA A 236 -4.34 -4.35 -16.23
CA ALA A 236 -5.70 -4.41 -16.77
C ALA A 236 -6.44 -3.07 -16.61
N HIS A 237 -6.26 -2.40 -15.47
CA HIS A 237 -6.78 -1.05 -15.22
C HIS A 237 -6.20 -0.02 -16.19
N LEU A 238 -4.89 -0.03 -16.39
CA LEU A 238 -4.23 0.86 -17.37
C LEU A 238 -4.73 0.62 -18.80
N CYS A 239 -4.99 -0.64 -19.17
CA CYS A 239 -5.55 -1.02 -20.46
C CYS A 239 -7.08 -0.85 -20.57
N ARG A 240 -7.77 -0.37 -19.52
CA ARG A 240 -9.24 -0.24 -19.44
C ARG A 240 -9.98 -1.53 -19.77
N LEU A 241 -9.42 -2.67 -19.40
CA LEU A 241 -10.07 -3.96 -19.61
C LEU A 241 -11.25 -4.11 -18.64
N GLN A 242 -12.39 -4.56 -19.17
CA GLN A 242 -13.54 -4.90 -18.35
C GLN A 242 -13.27 -6.22 -17.62
N LEU A 243 -13.25 -6.16 -16.28
CA LEU A 243 -13.03 -7.29 -15.40
C LEU A 243 -14.36 -7.77 -14.79
N GLY A 244 -14.39 -9.00 -14.29
CA GLY A 244 -15.53 -9.46 -13.49
C GLY A 244 -15.67 -8.65 -12.20
N PRO A 245 -16.87 -8.58 -11.59
CA PRO A 245 -17.14 -7.72 -10.44
C PRO A 245 -16.23 -8.03 -9.23
N GLU A 246 -15.85 -9.29 -9.01
CA GLU A 246 -14.93 -9.67 -7.93
C GLU A 246 -13.52 -9.12 -8.14
N LEU A 247 -12.98 -9.26 -9.36
CA LEU A 247 -11.66 -8.72 -9.71
C LEU A 247 -11.66 -7.19 -9.73
N GLN A 248 -12.77 -6.58 -10.13
CA GLN A 248 -12.92 -5.13 -10.08
C GLN A 248 -12.90 -4.61 -8.64
N GLY A 249 -13.58 -5.29 -7.70
CA GLY A 249 -13.48 -4.97 -6.28
C GLY A 249 -12.06 -5.08 -5.74
N ASP A 250 -11.30 -6.11 -6.17
CA ASP A 250 -9.88 -6.22 -5.81
C ASP A 250 -9.04 -5.08 -6.41
N THR A 251 -9.30 -4.70 -7.67
CA THR A 251 -8.66 -3.56 -8.32
C THR A 251 -8.90 -2.26 -7.56
N GLU A 252 -10.11 -2.00 -7.05
CA GLU A 252 -10.41 -0.81 -6.25
C GLU A 252 -9.61 -0.77 -4.94
N ILE A 253 -9.48 -1.92 -4.25
CA ILE A 253 -8.65 -2.05 -3.04
C ILE A 253 -7.18 -1.76 -3.36
N ILE A 254 -6.69 -2.29 -4.49
CA ILE A 254 -5.32 -2.06 -4.95
C ILE A 254 -5.09 -0.57 -5.24
N LEU A 255 -5.98 0.06 -6.02
CA LEU A 255 -5.88 1.47 -6.40
C LEU A 255 -5.94 2.40 -5.19
N GLY A 256 -6.73 2.07 -4.17
CA GLY A 256 -6.79 2.82 -2.92
C GLY A 256 -5.44 2.91 -2.20
N LYS A 257 -4.57 1.92 -2.36
CA LYS A 257 -3.20 1.90 -1.80
C LYS A 257 -2.13 2.36 -2.78
N ALA A 258 -2.40 2.32 -4.08
CA ALA A 258 -1.40 2.57 -5.13
C ALA A 258 -0.83 4.00 -5.10
N ILE A 259 -1.67 5.01 -4.87
CA ILE A 259 -1.28 6.43 -4.96
C ILE A 259 -0.16 6.75 -3.96
N ARG A 260 -0.35 6.39 -2.68
CA ARG A 260 0.67 6.61 -1.64
C ARG A 260 1.96 5.85 -1.91
N LEU A 261 1.88 4.63 -2.45
CA LEU A 261 3.05 3.82 -2.80
C LEU A 261 3.87 4.46 -3.92
N ILE A 262 3.20 5.00 -4.95
CA ILE A 262 3.87 5.66 -6.07
C ILE A 262 4.51 6.98 -5.62
N GLN A 263 3.81 7.78 -4.81
CA GLN A 263 4.34 9.02 -4.26
C GLN A 263 5.60 8.75 -3.42
N ALA A 264 5.57 7.74 -2.56
CA ALA A 264 6.76 7.33 -1.82
C ALA A 264 7.89 6.82 -2.74
N CYS A 265 7.56 6.09 -3.81
CA CYS A 265 8.54 5.68 -4.81
C CYS A 265 9.21 6.90 -5.47
N VAL A 266 8.43 7.93 -5.84
CA VAL A 266 8.95 9.19 -6.39
C VAL A 266 9.91 9.87 -5.41
N ASP A 267 9.57 9.94 -4.13
CA ASP A 267 10.40 10.59 -3.11
C ASP A 267 11.70 9.82 -2.82
N VAL A 268 11.65 8.48 -2.85
CA VAL A 268 12.86 7.65 -2.71
C VAL A 268 13.78 7.82 -3.93
N LEU A 269 13.22 7.80 -5.15
CA LEU A 269 13.99 7.94 -6.38
C LEU A 269 14.58 9.35 -6.53
N SER A 270 13.85 10.39 -6.12
CA SER A 270 14.33 11.77 -6.12
C SER A 270 15.44 11.99 -5.09
N SER A 271 15.32 11.38 -3.89
CA SER A 271 16.36 11.41 -2.85
C SER A 271 17.67 10.75 -3.30
N ASN A 272 17.59 9.73 -4.17
CA ASN A 272 18.76 9.07 -4.76
C ASN A 272 19.33 9.81 -5.98
N GLY A 273 18.68 10.88 -6.45
CA GLY A 273 19.11 11.66 -7.62
C GLY A 273 18.83 10.99 -8.97
N TRP A 274 17.89 10.03 -9.04
CA TRP A 274 17.57 9.31 -10.27
C TRP A 274 16.38 9.97 -11.00
N LEU A 275 16.68 10.95 -11.85
CA LEU A 275 15.64 11.73 -12.56
C LEU A 275 14.74 10.87 -13.46
N SER A 276 15.32 10.01 -14.31
CA SER A 276 14.53 9.24 -15.28
C SER A 276 13.53 8.28 -14.62
N PRO A 277 13.91 7.45 -13.62
CA PRO A 277 12.95 6.67 -12.84
C PRO A 277 11.93 7.51 -12.05
N ALA A 278 12.33 8.68 -11.52
CA ALA A 278 11.40 9.54 -10.78
C ALA A 278 10.30 10.10 -11.70
N VAL A 279 10.66 10.61 -12.89
CA VAL A 279 9.69 11.09 -13.89
C VAL A 279 8.80 9.95 -14.37
N ALA A 280 9.39 8.77 -14.61
CA ALA A 280 8.65 7.56 -14.94
C ALA A 280 7.60 7.17 -13.88
N ALA A 281 7.94 7.26 -12.59
CA ALA A 281 7.02 7.01 -11.49
C ALA A 281 5.92 8.08 -11.40
N MET A 282 6.24 9.35 -11.66
CA MET A 282 5.25 10.43 -11.75
C MET A 282 4.27 10.22 -12.90
N GLU A 283 4.77 9.84 -14.08
CA GLU A 283 3.92 9.48 -15.23
C GLU A 283 3.02 8.29 -14.89
N LEU A 284 3.53 7.28 -14.20
CA LEU A 284 2.74 6.13 -13.75
C LEU A 284 1.63 6.55 -12.76
N ALA A 285 1.92 7.49 -11.85
CA ALA A 285 0.91 8.06 -10.96
C ALA A 285 -0.24 8.69 -11.75
N GLN A 286 0.09 9.49 -12.76
CA GLN A 286 -0.90 10.13 -13.64
C GLN A 286 -1.70 9.08 -14.42
N MET A 287 -1.02 8.07 -14.98
CA MET A 287 -1.66 6.99 -15.73
C MET A 287 -2.66 6.18 -14.90
N LEU A 288 -2.32 5.89 -13.64
CA LEU A 288 -3.22 5.15 -12.75
C LEU A 288 -4.43 5.98 -12.34
N LEU A 289 -4.25 7.28 -12.11
CA LEU A 289 -5.33 8.21 -11.80
C LEU A 289 -6.30 8.40 -12.99
N ILE A 290 -5.77 8.52 -14.21
CA ILE A 290 -6.54 8.74 -15.44
C ILE A 290 -7.05 7.41 -16.04
N ALA A 291 -6.54 6.27 -15.55
CA ALA A 291 -6.77 4.93 -16.06
C ALA A 291 -6.43 4.80 -17.56
N THR A 292 -5.29 5.30 -18.01
CA THR A 292 -4.84 5.21 -19.41
C THR A 292 -3.42 4.70 -19.52
N ALA A 293 -3.20 3.64 -20.31
CA ALA A 293 -1.88 3.11 -20.61
C ALA A 293 -1.01 4.09 -21.41
N LEU A 294 0.31 3.94 -21.28
CA LEU A 294 1.35 4.57 -22.11
C LEU A 294 1.00 4.39 -23.60
N VAL A 295 0.55 5.47 -24.25
CA VAL A 295 0.71 5.60 -25.69
C VAL A 295 2.10 6.19 -25.89
N PRO A 296 3.01 5.52 -26.63
CA PRO A 296 4.40 5.95 -26.79
C PRO A 296 4.59 7.28 -27.56
N ASP A 297 3.52 7.98 -27.94
CA ASP A 297 3.52 9.19 -28.78
C ASP A 297 2.73 10.36 -28.14
N ARG A 298 2.97 10.68 -26.86
CA ARG A 298 2.47 11.97 -26.32
C ARG A 298 3.50 13.07 -26.52
N GLN A 299 3.14 13.98 -27.43
CA GLN A 299 3.87 15.14 -27.90
C GLN A 299 4.04 16.20 -26.81
N LEU A 300 5.24 16.76 -26.73
CA LEU A 300 5.52 18.02 -26.03
C LEU A 300 4.84 19.18 -26.77
N MET A 301 4.06 20.02 -26.07
CA MET A 301 3.50 21.25 -26.62
C MET A 301 3.97 22.48 -25.84
N VAL A 302 4.30 23.53 -26.60
CA VAL A 302 4.72 24.84 -26.10
C VAL A 302 3.50 25.74 -26.01
N VAL A 303 3.18 26.25 -24.81
CA VAL A 303 2.09 27.21 -24.60
C VAL A 303 2.71 28.60 -24.41
N GLN A 304 2.36 29.56 -25.27
CA GLN A 304 2.69 30.97 -25.08
C GLN A 304 1.58 31.65 -24.28
N LEU A 305 1.92 32.24 -23.13
CA LEU A 305 1.03 33.12 -22.37
C LEU A 305 1.51 34.57 -22.54
N GLU A 306 0.72 35.39 -23.24
CA GLU A 306 0.97 36.83 -23.33
C GLU A 306 0.40 37.54 -22.08
N ARG A 307 1.24 37.78 -21.06
CA ARG A 307 1.74 39.14 -20.72
C ARG A 307 2.48 39.26 -19.37
N GLU A 308 3.55 40.05 -19.47
CA GLU A 308 4.18 40.93 -18.46
C GLU A 308 4.71 40.27 -17.18
N ASP A 309 5.55 39.25 -17.34
CA ASP A 309 6.92 39.20 -16.79
C ASP A 309 7.51 37.81 -17.13
N GLU A 310 8.57 37.80 -17.93
CA GLU A 310 9.14 36.59 -18.54
C GLU A 310 9.64 35.59 -17.49
N ILE A 311 8.91 34.48 -17.34
CA ILE A 311 9.49 33.19 -16.94
C ILE A 311 9.36 32.26 -18.14
N THR A 312 10.43 32.19 -18.94
CA THR A 312 10.58 31.22 -20.02
C THR A 312 11.05 29.88 -19.45
N GLY A 313 10.12 28.95 -19.26
CA GLY A 313 10.42 27.58 -18.86
C GLY A 313 9.33 26.60 -19.33
N PRO A 314 9.68 25.39 -19.78
CA PRO A 314 8.71 24.39 -20.20
C PRO A 314 7.89 23.91 -19.01
N VAL A 315 6.55 23.97 -19.11
CA VAL A 315 5.62 23.44 -18.10
C VAL A 315 4.71 22.40 -18.74
N ILE A 316 4.54 21.26 -18.05
CA ILE A 316 3.83 20.06 -18.52
C ILE A 316 2.31 20.24 -18.32
N ALA A 317 1.51 20.15 -19.39
CA ALA A 317 0.04 20.15 -19.31
C ALA A 317 -0.53 18.79 -19.79
N PRO A 318 -0.85 17.85 -18.88
CA PRO A 318 -1.21 16.46 -19.23
C PRO A 318 -2.66 16.23 -19.71
N PHE A 319 -3.46 17.29 -19.93
CA PHE A 319 -4.93 17.21 -20.02
C PHE A 319 -5.56 17.29 -21.43
N PHE A 320 -4.80 17.48 -22.50
CA PHE A 320 -5.37 17.73 -23.84
C PHE A 320 -5.38 16.49 -24.73
N LEU A 321 -6.57 16.07 -25.18
CA LEU A 321 -6.79 14.88 -26.01
C LEU A 321 -6.76 15.17 -27.52
N SER A 322 -6.81 16.43 -27.97
CA SER A 322 -6.79 16.78 -29.39
C SER A 322 -6.28 18.21 -29.66
N PRO A 323 -5.57 18.45 -30.77
CA PRO A 323 -5.26 19.79 -31.27
C PRO A 323 -6.53 20.63 -31.47
N GLY A 324 -6.43 21.94 -31.23
CA GLY A 324 -7.52 22.90 -31.36
C GLY A 324 -7.64 23.85 -30.17
N ARG A 325 -8.56 24.81 -30.31
CA ARG A 325 -8.85 25.81 -29.27
C ARG A 325 -9.77 25.21 -28.20
N HIS A 326 -9.34 25.27 -26.96
CA HIS A 326 -10.07 24.80 -25.78
C HIS A 326 -10.31 25.96 -24.82
N ASP A 327 -11.58 26.18 -24.47
CA ASP A 327 -11.98 27.23 -23.53
C ASP A 327 -12.19 26.62 -22.14
N TYR A 328 -11.46 27.13 -21.13
CA TYR A 328 -11.54 26.69 -19.75
C TYR A 328 -12.07 27.77 -18.83
N THR A 329 -12.57 27.31 -17.69
CA THR A 329 -12.99 28.14 -16.59
C THR A 329 -12.37 27.59 -15.31
N LEU A 330 -11.45 28.35 -14.72
CA LEU A 330 -10.83 28.05 -13.43
C LEU A 330 -11.74 28.58 -12.32
N TYR A 331 -12.18 27.68 -11.45
CA TYR A 331 -12.98 28.02 -10.28
C TYR A 331 -12.09 27.98 -9.04
N PHE A 332 -11.93 29.11 -8.36
CA PHE A 332 -11.24 29.17 -7.07
C PHE A 332 -12.28 29.03 -5.96
N MET A 333 -12.13 27.98 -5.16
CA MET A 333 -13.06 27.65 -4.07
C MET A 333 -12.27 27.50 -2.78
N SER A 334 -12.63 28.30 -1.77
CA SER A 334 -12.13 28.12 -0.41
C SER A 334 -12.97 27.10 0.35
N ASP A 335 -12.33 26.14 1.02
CA ASP A 335 -12.98 25.07 1.80
C ASP A 335 -13.92 25.55 2.92
N SER A 336 -13.94 26.86 3.19
CA SER A 336 -14.75 27.50 4.23
C SER A 336 -16.10 28.07 3.72
N TYR A 337 -16.39 28.00 2.42
CA TYR A 337 -17.58 28.62 1.84
C TYR A 337 -18.28 27.70 0.83
N LEU A 338 -19.61 27.57 0.95
CA LEU A 338 -20.47 26.77 0.06
C LEU A 338 -20.77 27.48 -1.28
N GLY A 339 -19.80 28.21 -1.83
CA GLY A 339 -19.94 28.98 -3.08
C GLY A 339 -18.59 29.20 -3.78
N CYS A 340 -18.63 29.48 -5.09
CA CYS A 340 -17.43 29.76 -5.87
C CYS A 340 -16.99 31.21 -5.66
N ASP A 341 -15.78 31.42 -5.15
CA ASP A 341 -15.27 32.75 -4.80
C ASP A 341 -14.87 33.55 -6.05
N GLN A 342 -14.19 32.88 -7.00
CA GLN A 342 -13.73 33.51 -8.24
C GLN A 342 -13.79 32.56 -9.43
N GLU A 343 -14.16 33.09 -10.58
CA GLU A 343 -14.25 32.39 -11.87
C GLU A 343 -13.37 33.09 -12.90
N TYR A 344 -12.37 32.39 -13.44
CA TYR A 344 -11.49 32.91 -14.48
C TYR A 344 -11.62 32.11 -15.76
N LYS A 345 -12.04 32.77 -16.84
CA LYS A 345 -12.11 32.15 -18.17
C LYS A 345 -10.83 32.40 -18.93
N PHE A 346 -10.26 31.35 -19.51
CA PHE A 346 -9.09 31.44 -20.37
C PHE A 346 -9.21 30.43 -21.52
N SER A 347 -8.71 30.83 -22.69
CA SER A 347 -8.64 29.97 -23.87
C SER A 347 -7.20 29.50 -24.05
N ILE A 348 -7.01 28.21 -24.31
CA ILE A 348 -5.73 27.64 -24.73
C ILE A 348 -5.87 27.17 -26.17
N ASP A 349 -4.91 27.53 -27.03
CA ASP A 349 -4.82 27.04 -28.40
C ASP A 349 -3.73 25.97 -28.50
N VAL A 350 -4.11 24.76 -28.92
CA VAL A 350 -3.27 23.55 -28.91
C VAL A 350 -2.90 23.22 -30.35
N GLY A 351 -1.63 23.45 -30.73
CA GLY A 351 -1.14 23.26 -32.12
C GLY A 351 -0.88 21.80 -32.52
N ASP A 352 -0.69 21.52 -33.82
CA ASP A 352 -0.25 20.21 -34.31
C ASP A 352 1.28 20.04 -34.15
N PHE A 353 1.72 18.80 -33.96
CA PHE A 353 3.14 18.46 -33.80
C PHE A 353 3.97 18.64 -35.05
N GLN A 354 5.11 19.32 -34.88
CA GLN A 354 6.20 19.33 -35.84
C GLN A 354 7.33 18.45 -35.29
N SER A 355 7.61 17.35 -35.97
CA SER A 355 8.86 16.62 -35.79
C SER A 355 10.00 17.51 -36.29
N GLU A 356 11.01 17.79 -35.47
CA GLU A 356 12.30 18.27 -35.98
C GLU A 356 12.90 17.17 -36.87
N SER A 357 12.59 17.23 -38.16
CA SER A 357 13.33 16.52 -39.19
C SER A 357 14.64 17.25 -39.42
N GLU A 358 15.73 16.49 -39.27
CA GLU A 358 17.09 16.74 -39.74
C GLU A 358 17.23 17.90 -40.75
N SER A 359 18.03 18.91 -40.38
CA SER A 359 18.68 19.79 -41.34
C SER A 359 20.20 19.74 -41.12
N ASP A 360 20.79 18.63 -41.53
CA ASP A 360 22.16 18.62 -42.04
C ASP A 360 22.10 18.74 -43.56
N SER A 361 22.76 19.78 -44.11
CA SER A 361 23.26 19.99 -45.49
C SER A 361 22.83 21.32 -46.12
N ASP A 362 23.65 22.37 -45.99
CA ASP A 362 24.66 22.80 -46.99
C ASP A 362 25.49 23.99 -46.48
#